data_AF-A0A9P5C2X9-F1
#
_entry.id   AF-A0A9P5C2X9-F1
#
_cell.length_a   1.000
_cell.length_b   1.000
_cell.length_c   1.000
_cell.angle_alpha   90.00
_cell.angle_beta   90.00
_cell.angle_gamma   90.00
#
_symmetry.space_group_name_H-M   'P 1'
#
loop_
_entity.id
_entity.type
_entity.pdbx_description
1 polymer ?
#
loop_
_entity_poly.entity_id
_entity_poly.type
_entity_poly.pdbx_seq_one_letter_code
_entity_poly.pdbx_strand_id
1 'polypeptide(L)'
;MGSEQEKGYESRTGQSEIRVLKDDAPVERTEYNDREVADSDQQLERDERDAIDEGNILNERTRGAAKESGTYAEPGDDEGLERAVDSNDGTSAGRQ
;
A
#
# COMPACT_ATOMS: atom_id res chain seq x y z
N MET A 1 54.05 26.39 21.70
CA MET A 1 52.83 26.07 22.45
C MET A 1 51.70 26.83 21.78
N GLY A 2 50.86 26.14 21.01
CA GLY A 2 49.75 26.77 20.30
C GLY A 2 48.57 26.97 21.24
N SER A 3 48.08 28.20 21.35
CA SER A 3 46.87 28.54 22.09
C SER A 3 45.68 28.43 21.14
N GLU A 4 45.14 27.23 20.99
CA GLU A 4 43.82 27.05 20.38
C GLU A 4 42.78 27.49 21.41
N GLN A 5 42.16 28.63 21.15
CA GLN A 5 41.03 29.12 21.92
C GLN A 5 39.88 28.13 21.73
N GLU A 6 39.56 27.36 22.78
CA GLU A 6 38.37 26.53 22.84
C GLU A 6 37.13 27.39 22.59
N LYS A 7 36.62 27.38 21.35
CA LYS A 7 35.30 27.94 21.05
C LYS A 7 34.27 26.97 21.59
N GLY A 8 33.86 27.20 22.84
CA GLY A 8 32.78 26.49 23.49
C GLY A 8 31.51 26.54 22.64
N TYR A 9 30.80 25.41 22.60
CA TYR A 9 29.54 25.24 21.89
C TYR A 9 28.48 26.18 22.50
N GLU A 10 28.03 27.20 21.78
CA GLU A 10 26.91 28.07 22.20
C GLU A 10 25.59 27.53 21.63
N SER A 11 24.75 26.97 22.50
CA SER A 11 23.38 26.56 22.15
C SER A 11 22.53 27.77 21.78
N ARG A 12 21.70 27.65 20.73
CA ARG A 12 20.85 28.74 20.22
C ARG A 12 19.80 29.15 21.27
N THR A 13 19.54 30.45 21.40
CA THR A 13 18.45 30.96 22.25
C THR A 13 17.11 30.39 21.79
N GLY A 14 16.43 29.66 22.68
CA GLY A 14 15.16 28.98 22.39
C GLY A 14 15.26 27.45 22.33
N GLN A 15 16.46 26.87 22.42
CA GLN A 15 16.62 25.44 22.66
C GLN A 15 16.28 25.14 24.13
N SER A 16 15.04 24.73 24.40
CA SER A 16 14.72 24.04 25.64
C SER A 16 15.55 22.75 25.68
N GLU A 17 16.38 22.60 26.71
CA GLU A 17 17.12 21.37 26.94
C GLU A 17 16.12 20.21 27.12
N ILE A 18 16.03 19.34 26.12
CA ILE A 18 15.22 18.11 26.21
C ILE A 18 15.93 17.24 27.23
N ARG A 19 15.32 17.08 28.41
CA ARG A 19 15.89 16.25 29.46
C ARG A 19 15.97 14.82 28.96
N VAL A 20 17.19 14.32 28.81
CA VAL A 20 17.44 12.90 28.60
C VAL A 20 17.30 12.17 29.92
N LEU A 21 16.60 11.04 29.91
CA LEU A 21 16.61 10.12 31.04
C LEU A 21 18.00 9.49 31.14
N LYS A 22 18.46 9.22 32.36
CA LYS A 22 19.68 8.43 32.59
C LYS A 22 19.41 6.99 32.18
N ASP A 23 20.44 6.25 31.78
CA ASP A 23 20.32 4.84 31.38
C ASP A 23 19.71 3.97 32.48
N ASP A 24 20.00 4.27 33.75
CA ASP A 24 19.47 3.57 34.91
C ASP A 24 18.09 4.08 35.38
N ALA A 25 17.47 5.03 34.67
CA ALA A 25 16.16 5.52 35.03
C ALA A 25 15.11 4.41 34.87
N PRO A 26 14.26 4.16 35.87
CA PRO A 26 13.24 3.13 35.76
C PRO A 26 12.24 3.51 34.68
N VAL A 27 11.98 2.58 33.76
CA VAL A 27 10.91 2.70 32.77
C VAL A 27 9.58 2.41 33.47
N GLU A 28 8.58 3.28 33.26
CA GLU A 28 7.26 3.07 33.80
C GLU A 28 6.64 1.78 33.25
N ARG A 29 5.92 1.04 34.10
CA ARG A 29 5.12 -0.10 33.64
C ARG A 29 3.80 0.39 33.09
N THR A 30 3.52 -0.01 31.87
CA THR A 30 2.25 0.17 31.17
C THR A 30 1.74 -1.20 30.73
N GLU A 31 0.48 -1.26 30.30
CA GLU A 31 -0.10 -2.45 29.66
C GLU A 31 0.69 -3.01 28.47
N TYR A 32 1.59 -2.21 27.86
CA TYR A 32 2.42 -2.62 26.72
C TYR A 32 3.77 -3.23 27.12
N ASN A 33 4.28 -2.94 28.32
CA ASN A 33 5.63 -3.36 28.74
C ASN A 33 5.66 -4.10 30.09
N ASP A 34 4.50 -4.32 30.71
CA ASP A 34 4.39 -5.30 31.78
C ASP A 34 4.34 -6.71 31.19
N ARG A 35 5.29 -7.56 31.59
CA ARG A 35 5.48 -8.90 31.03
C ARG A 35 4.25 -9.79 31.17
N GLU A 36 3.53 -9.67 32.28
CA GLU A 36 2.34 -10.51 32.54
C GLU A 36 1.17 -10.17 31.60
N VAL A 37 1.11 -8.92 31.12
CA VAL A 37 0.06 -8.43 30.22
C VAL A 37 0.52 -8.53 28.76
N ALA A 38 1.75 -8.11 28.48
CA ALA A 38 2.31 -8.08 27.14
C ALA A 38 2.49 -9.48 26.53
N ASP A 39 2.85 -10.49 27.34
CA ASP A 39 3.00 -11.88 26.90
C ASP A 39 1.66 -12.67 26.94
N SER A 40 0.52 -11.99 27.13
CA SER A 40 -0.79 -12.64 27.28
C SER A 40 -1.58 -12.77 25.97
N ASP A 41 -2.43 -13.80 25.88
CA ASP A 41 -3.35 -13.97 24.74
C ASP A 41 -4.32 -12.79 24.58
N GLN A 42 -4.64 -12.07 25.66
CA GLN A 42 -5.49 -10.88 25.62
C GLN A 42 -4.86 -9.75 24.81
N GLN A 43 -3.53 -9.64 24.86
CA GLN A 43 -2.77 -8.67 24.09
C GLN A 43 -2.81 -9.02 22.60
N LEU A 44 -2.68 -10.30 22.25
CA LEU A 44 -2.81 -10.78 20.88
C LEU A 44 -4.21 -10.47 20.29
N GLU A 45 -5.29 -10.72 21.03
CA GLU A 45 -6.66 -10.41 20.58
C GLU A 45 -6.91 -8.91 20.38
N ARG A 46 -6.25 -8.05 21.16
CA ARG A 46 -6.32 -6.59 20.95
C ARG A 46 -5.59 -6.22 19.66
N ASP A 47 -4.37 -6.73 19.51
CA ASP A 47 -3.53 -6.41 18.37
C ASP A 47 -4.16 -6.90 17.06
N GLU A 48 -4.82 -8.06 17.06
CA GLU A 48 -5.58 -8.57 15.91
C GLU A 48 -6.76 -7.66 15.52
N ARG A 49 -7.50 -7.13 16.52
CA ARG A 49 -8.62 -6.22 16.29
C ARG A 49 -8.17 -4.85 15.80
N ASP A 50 -7.10 -4.31 16.35
CA ASP A 50 -6.59 -2.98 15.99
C ASP A 50 -5.85 -2.99 14.64
N ALA A 51 -5.24 -4.12 14.26
CA ALA A 51 -4.48 -4.26 13.02
C ALA A 51 -5.36 -4.34 11.75
N ILE A 52 -6.63 -4.74 11.88
CA ILE A 52 -7.51 -5.02 10.75
C ILE A 52 -8.82 -4.24 10.88
N ASP A 53 -9.01 -3.22 10.04
CA ASP A 53 -10.32 -2.61 9.82
C ASP A 53 -11.15 -3.48 8.85
N GLU A 54 -12.05 -4.29 9.42
CA GLU A 54 -12.95 -5.17 8.67
C GLU A 54 -13.81 -4.41 7.64
N GLY A 55 -14.09 -3.13 7.85
CA GLY A 55 -14.86 -2.30 6.91
C GLY A 55 -14.16 -2.06 5.58
N ASN A 56 -12.83 -2.17 5.55
CA ASN A 56 -12.02 -2.05 4.33
C ASN A 56 -11.78 -3.39 3.63
N ILE A 57 -12.24 -4.51 4.21
CA ILE A 57 -12.09 -5.83 3.60
C ILE A 57 -13.13 -5.99 2.49
N LEU A 58 -12.65 -6.27 1.27
CA LEU A 58 -13.51 -6.64 0.16
C LEU A 58 -14.05 -8.06 0.37
N ASN A 59 -15.37 -8.23 0.29
CA ASN A 59 -16.04 -9.53 0.39
C ASN A 59 -15.73 -10.49 -0.79
N GLU A 60 -15.13 -9.96 -1.85
CA GLU A 60 -14.89 -10.69 -3.09
C GLU A 60 -13.43 -10.58 -3.51
N ARG A 61 -12.90 -11.67 -4.06
CA ARG A 61 -11.53 -11.72 -4.58
C ARG A 61 -11.34 -10.92 -5.86
N THR A 62 -12.43 -10.62 -6.59
CA THR A 62 -12.36 -9.99 -7.91
C THR A 62 -13.37 -8.86 -8.00
N ARG A 63 -12.98 -7.71 -8.58
CA ARG A 63 -13.90 -6.60 -8.85
C ARG A 63 -14.58 -6.82 -10.19
N GLY A 64 -15.68 -7.58 -10.22
CA GLY A 64 -16.47 -7.80 -11.43
C GLY A 64 -15.66 -8.32 -12.63
N ALA A 65 -14.65 -9.16 -12.38
CA ALA A 65 -13.69 -9.57 -13.40
C ALA A 65 -14.31 -10.44 -14.51
N ALA A 66 -15.37 -11.18 -14.20
CA ALA A 66 -16.13 -11.92 -15.18
C ALA A 66 -17.38 -11.12 -15.57
N LYS A 67 -17.53 -10.84 -16.87
CA LYS A 67 -18.84 -10.48 -17.41
C LYS A 67 -19.81 -11.65 -17.20
N GLU A 68 -21.10 -11.35 -17.17
CA GLU A 68 -22.14 -12.38 -17.02
C GLU A 68 -21.96 -13.50 -18.06
N SER A 69 -22.30 -14.73 -17.66
CA SER A 69 -22.22 -15.89 -18.55
C SER A 69 -22.98 -15.61 -19.85
N GLY A 70 -22.33 -15.86 -20.98
CA GLY A 70 -22.89 -15.58 -22.31
C GLY A 70 -22.62 -14.17 -22.86
N THR A 71 -21.89 -13.31 -22.14
CA THR A 71 -21.52 -11.98 -22.68
C THR A 71 -20.36 -12.03 -23.68
N TYR A 72 -19.54 -13.07 -23.63
CA TYR A 72 -18.49 -13.30 -24.62
C TYR A 72 -19.10 -14.01 -25.82
N ALA A 73 -19.19 -13.32 -26.94
CA ALA A 73 -19.60 -13.86 -28.23
C ALA A 73 -18.45 -13.67 -29.23
N GLU A 74 -18.20 -14.68 -30.05
CA GLU A 74 -17.29 -14.56 -31.19
C GLU A 74 -17.94 -13.63 -32.23
N PRO A 75 -17.18 -12.72 -32.84
CA PRO A 75 -17.70 -11.90 -33.94
C PRO A 75 -18.10 -12.79 -35.11
N GLY A 76 -19.18 -12.41 -35.81
CA GLY A 76 -19.61 -13.12 -37.02
C GLY A 76 -18.61 -12.98 -38.18
N ASP A 77 -18.71 -13.86 -39.18
CA ASP A 77 -17.79 -13.88 -40.33
C ASP A 77 -17.68 -12.53 -41.06
N ASP A 78 -18.77 -11.76 -41.09
CA ASP A 78 -18.85 -10.45 -41.75
C ASP A 78 -18.71 -9.26 -40.79
N GLU A 79 -18.70 -9.50 -39.47
CA GLU A 79 -18.66 -8.45 -38.45
C GLU A 79 -17.26 -7.81 -38.40
N GLY A 80 -17.18 -6.50 -38.66
CA GLY A 80 -15.91 -5.78 -38.82
C GLY A 80 -15.29 -5.87 -40.21
N LEU A 81 -15.91 -6.61 -41.14
CA LEU A 81 -15.52 -6.65 -42.55
C LEU A 81 -16.35 -5.70 -43.43
N GLU A 82 -17.20 -4.83 -42.88
CA GLU A 82 -18.16 -4.02 -43.65
C GLU A 82 -17.50 -3.28 -44.82
N ARG A 83 -16.31 -2.70 -44.57
CA ARG A 83 -15.51 -2.01 -45.59
C ARG A 83 -15.01 -2.91 -46.72
N ALA A 84 -14.74 -4.18 -46.43
CA ALA A 84 -14.28 -5.17 -47.39
C ALA A 84 -15.44 -5.72 -48.23
N VAL A 85 -16.62 -5.92 -47.64
CA VAL A 85 -17.81 -6.40 -48.38
C VAL A 85 -18.31 -5.35 -49.37
N ASP A 86 -18.37 -4.07 -48.97
CA ASP A 86 -18.83 -2.98 -49.84
C ASP A 86 -17.86 -2.64 -50.99
N SER A 87 -16.57 -2.99 -50.85
CA SER A 87 -15.52 -2.68 -51.82
C SER A 87 -15.14 -3.87 -52.73
N ASN A 88 -15.70 -5.06 -52.49
CA ASN A 88 -15.38 -6.26 -53.24
C ASN A 88 -16.43 -6.51 -54.33
N ASP A 89 -16.18 -5.98 -55.53
CA ASP A 89 -17.02 -6.21 -56.72
C ASP A 89 -16.74 -7.57 -57.40
N GLY A 90 -15.93 -8.44 -56.78
CA GLY A 90 -15.57 -9.75 -57.30
C GLY A 90 -14.61 -9.71 -58.49
N THR A 91 -14.07 -8.54 -58.87
CA THR A 91 -13.19 -8.41 -60.04
C THR A 91 -11.73 -8.52 -59.61
N SER A 92 -11.11 -9.68 -59.86
CA SER A 92 -9.65 -9.82 -59.76
C SER A 92 -8.97 -9.14 -60.96
N ALA A 93 -8.40 -7.96 -60.75
CA ALA A 93 -7.59 -7.27 -61.76
C ALA A 93 -6.22 -7.96 -61.92
N GLY A 94 -6.16 -9.01 -62.74
CA GLY A 94 -4.89 -9.57 -63.20
C GLY A 94 -4.20 -8.58 -64.13
N ARG A 95 -3.07 -7.98 -63.72
CA ARG A 95 -2.17 -7.31 -64.65
C ARG A 95 -1.35 -8.37 -65.40
N GLN A 96 -1.61 -8.51 -66.71
CA GLN A 96 -0.69 -9.15 -67.65
C GLN A 96 0.36 -8.15 -68.14
#